data_AF-A0A1B7MVW3-F1
#
_entry.id   AF-A0A1B7MVW3-F1
#
_cell.length_a   1.000
_cell.length_b   1.000
_cell.length_c   1.000
_cell.angle_alpha   90.00
_cell.angle_beta   90.00
_cell.angle_gamma   90.00
#
_symmetry.space_group_name_H-M   'P 1'
#
loop_
_entity.id
_entity.type
_entity.pdbx_description
1 polymer ?
#
loop_
_entity_poly.entity_id
_entity_poly.type
_entity_poly.pdbx_seq_one_letter_code
_entity_poly.pdbx_strand_id
1 'polypeptide(L)'
;MLIRVLANLLHPLIHVGYGTEFGIPGMVAEGLAMASVHKSYSLTFLPSSLFENASMTVVEESTSRLTSPLNRKTSIVPLELDQPKRNHALFILAKIIQDPQFAPEERQKYFNAFKKLVTTRGADIWRYTEQWTFDLSQPGEIERKMEECVWTITIIYAIGGWSKEKGFTANVFFAHLVNSSLFLPSLLSYLSQDAQVILLRAFFTMGLAWWISRGGPELDIQGFLDATDPFISSEGEASSNANPFLDTIQSGFTHPDGHVLKIMRTFAHFSSLYGVRPKGYFKGTELEGAEALDGSLFLRAARLTEEFMSPMTSDWSASF
;
A
#
# COMPACT_ATOMS: atom_id res chain seq x y z
N MET A 1 14.97 -8.93 -12.46
CA MET A 1 13.83 -8.19 -13.04
C MET A 1 12.92 -7.54 -12.00
N LEU A 2 12.51 -8.23 -10.93
CA LEU A 2 11.60 -7.69 -9.90
C LEU A 2 11.94 -6.27 -9.43
N ILE A 3 13.21 -6.03 -9.09
CA ILE A 3 13.72 -4.70 -8.72
C ILE A 3 13.32 -3.61 -9.72
N ARG A 4 13.48 -3.88 -11.02
CA ARG A 4 13.18 -2.91 -12.08
C ARG A 4 11.69 -2.71 -12.29
N VAL A 5 10.88 -3.74 -12.00
CA VAL A 5 9.40 -3.64 -12.03
C VAL A 5 8.88 -2.69 -10.95
N LEU A 6 9.54 -2.67 -9.78
CA LEU A 6 9.22 -1.76 -8.67
C LEU A 6 9.92 -0.39 -8.76
N ALA A 7 10.81 -0.19 -9.71
CA ALA A 7 11.58 1.03 -9.87
C ALA A 7 10.74 2.20 -10.41
N ASN A 8 11.34 3.39 -10.42
CA ASN A 8 10.76 4.61 -11.01
C ASN A 8 9.31 4.84 -10.55
N LEU A 9 9.08 4.98 -9.24
CA LEU A 9 7.74 5.16 -8.66
C LEU A 9 6.72 4.07 -9.07
N LEU A 10 7.21 2.84 -9.23
CA LEU A 10 6.40 1.67 -9.60
C LEU A 10 5.71 1.77 -10.97
N HIS A 11 6.10 2.72 -11.84
CA HIS A 11 5.49 2.86 -13.18
C HIS A 11 5.44 1.55 -13.98
N PRO A 12 6.50 0.72 -14.04
CA PRO A 12 6.42 -0.55 -14.75
C PRO A 12 5.36 -1.48 -14.16
N LEU A 13 5.30 -1.60 -12.82
CA LEU A 13 4.27 -2.38 -12.13
C LEU A 13 2.87 -1.83 -12.40
N ILE A 14 2.68 -0.51 -12.43
CA ILE A 14 1.39 0.13 -12.73
C ILE A 14 0.91 -0.24 -14.15
N HIS A 15 1.79 -0.17 -15.15
CA HIS A 15 1.41 -0.54 -16.53
C HIS A 15 1.10 -2.04 -16.65
N VAL A 16 1.92 -2.91 -16.06
CA VAL A 16 1.60 -4.35 -16.03
C VAL A 16 0.27 -4.58 -15.29
N GLY A 17 0.04 -3.88 -14.19
CA GLY A 17 -1.17 -3.98 -13.37
C GLY A 17 -2.44 -3.58 -14.11
N TYR A 18 -2.41 -2.48 -14.87
CA TYR A 18 -3.52 -2.12 -15.74
C TYR A 18 -3.75 -3.17 -16.84
N GLY A 19 -2.66 -3.69 -17.42
CA GLY A 19 -2.74 -4.73 -18.44
C GLY A 19 -3.37 -6.02 -17.91
N THR A 20 -3.01 -6.46 -16.70
CA THR A 20 -3.56 -7.67 -16.07
C THR A 20 -4.98 -7.47 -15.54
N GLU A 21 -5.30 -6.28 -15.03
CA GLU A 21 -6.63 -5.95 -14.53
C GLU A 21 -7.67 -5.87 -15.65
N PHE A 22 -7.35 -5.18 -16.75
CA PHE A 22 -8.27 -4.93 -17.86
C PHE A 22 -8.11 -5.90 -19.03
N GLY A 23 -7.19 -6.86 -18.94
CA GLY A 23 -6.91 -7.80 -20.02
C GLY A 23 -6.38 -7.11 -21.30
N ILE A 24 -5.44 -6.18 -21.14
CA ILE A 24 -4.82 -5.41 -22.23
C ILE A 24 -3.34 -5.84 -22.38
N PRO A 25 -3.02 -6.84 -23.23
CA PRO A 25 -1.66 -7.36 -23.36
C PRO A 25 -0.62 -6.32 -23.79
N GLY A 26 -1.03 -5.33 -24.60
CA GLY A 26 -0.14 -4.24 -25.02
C GLY A 26 0.42 -3.44 -23.85
N MET A 27 -0.37 -3.23 -22.80
CA MET A 27 0.04 -2.47 -21.61
C MET A 27 0.93 -3.32 -20.69
N VAL A 28 0.72 -4.65 -20.67
CA VAL A 28 1.67 -5.59 -20.06
C VAL A 28 3.03 -5.51 -20.76
N ALA A 29 3.05 -5.57 -22.09
CA ALA A 29 4.28 -5.46 -22.87
C ALA A 29 5.00 -4.12 -22.63
N GLU A 30 4.25 -3.02 -22.56
CA GLU A 30 4.78 -1.69 -22.26
C GLU A 30 5.44 -1.64 -20.88
N GLY A 31 4.76 -2.11 -19.82
CA GLY A 31 5.33 -2.15 -18.48
C GLY A 31 6.59 -3.02 -18.38
N LEU A 32 6.60 -4.18 -19.04
CA LEU A 32 7.78 -5.04 -19.11
C LEU A 32 8.94 -4.40 -19.90
N ALA A 33 8.63 -3.65 -20.97
CA ALA A 33 9.62 -2.91 -21.73
C ALA A 33 10.25 -1.80 -20.87
N MET A 34 9.44 -1.03 -20.12
CA MET A 34 9.95 -0.05 -19.15
C MET A 34 10.88 -0.70 -18.12
N ALA A 35 10.44 -1.82 -17.52
CA ALA A 35 11.27 -2.56 -16.58
C ALA A 35 12.59 -3.03 -17.22
N SER A 36 12.60 -3.39 -18.50
CA SER A 36 13.79 -3.90 -19.18
C SER A 36 14.86 -2.83 -19.39
N VAL A 37 14.46 -1.58 -19.66
CA VAL A 37 15.38 -0.46 -19.93
C VAL A 37 15.73 0.36 -18.68
N HIS A 38 14.99 0.21 -17.59
CA HIS A 38 15.29 0.89 -16.33
C HIS A 38 16.63 0.44 -15.73
N LYS A 39 17.45 1.41 -15.33
CA LYS A 39 18.71 1.17 -14.61
C LYS A 39 18.44 0.47 -13.27
N SER A 40 19.11 -0.66 -13.01
CA SER A 40 18.96 -1.45 -11.76
C SER A 40 19.82 -0.96 -10.59
N TYR A 41 20.71 0.02 -10.80
CA TYR A 41 21.79 0.39 -9.88
C TYR A 41 21.36 0.96 -8.51
N SER A 42 20.08 0.98 -8.17
CA SER A 42 19.57 1.81 -7.06
C SER A 42 18.56 1.11 -6.17
N LEU A 43 18.51 -0.23 -6.17
CA LEU A 43 17.50 -0.98 -5.41
C LEU A 43 18.06 -2.33 -4.93
N THR A 44 19.31 -2.36 -4.49
CA THR A 44 20.00 -3.55 -3.97
C THR A 44 19.52 -3.99 -2.58
N PHE A 45 18.25 -3.73 -2.22
CA PHE A 45 17.68 -4.23 -0.97
C PHE A 45 17.15 -5.66 -1.08
N LEU A 46 16.90 -6.17 -2.30
CA LEU A 46 16.46 -7.56 -2.49
C LEU A 46 17.67 -8.50 -2.57
N PRO A 47 17.85 -9.45 -1.63
CA PRO A 47 18.93 -10.43 -1.73
C PRO A 47 18.70 -11.39 -2.90
N SER A 48 19.80 -11.77 -3.57
CA SER A 48 19.77 -12.69 -4.72
C SER A 48 19.22 -14.07 -4.36
N SER A 49 19.38 -14.50 -3.10
CA SER A 49 18.93 -15.79 -2.58
C SER A 49 17.42 -16.03 -2.74
N LEU A 50 16.62 -14.96 -2.88
CA LEU A 50 15.17 -15.08 -3.13
C LEU A 50 14.84 -15.81 -4.43
N PHE A 51 15.75 -15.79 -5.41
CA PHE A 51 15.50 -16.32 -6.74
C PHE A 51 16.19 -17.66 -6.99
N GLU A 52 16.98 -18.15 -6.04
CA GLU A 52 17.70 -19.44 -6.16
C GLU A 52 16.72 -20.62 -6.15
N ASN A 53 15.63 -20.54 -5.36
CA ASN A 53 14.63 -21.61 -5.25
C ASN A 53 13.44 -21.46 -6.23
N ALA A 54 13.22 -20.27 -6.78
CA ALA A 54 12.04 -19.96 -7.61
C ALA A 54 12.15 -20.47 -9.07
N SER A 55 13.34 -20.88 -9.53
CA SER A 55 13.57 -21.21 -10.95
C SER A 55 13.04 -22.58 -11.40
N MET A 56 12.61 -23.47 -10.49
CA MET A 56 12.17 -24.83 -10.88
C MET A 56 10.67 -25.00 -11.12
N THR A 57 9.81 -24.04 -10.74
CA THR A 57 8.33 -24.24 -10.72
C THR A 57 7.54 -23.42 -11.76
N VAL A 58 8.16 -22.47 -12.47
CA VAL A 58 7.44 -21.48 -13.30
C VAL A 58 6.88 -22.02 -14.61
N VAL A 59 7.50 -23.07 -15.19
CA VAL A 59 7.12 -23.57 -16.53
C VAL A 59 5.89 -24.48 -16.49
N GLU A 60 5.61 -25.14 -15.36
CA GLU A 60 4.51 -26.13 -15.26
C GLU A 60 3.19 -25.54 -14.73
N GLU A 61 3.22 -24.46 -13.95
CA GLU A 61 2.01 -23.96 -13.26
C GLU A 61 1.17 -22.97 -14.10
N SER A 62 1.79 -22.29 -15.06
CA SER A 62 1.22 -21.17 -15.83
C SER A 62 0.06 -21.57 -16.77
N THR A 63 -0.06 -22.84 -17.15
CA THR A 63 -1.09 -23.31 -18.09
C THR A 63 -2.38 -23.77 -17.42
N SER A 64 -2.45 -23.86 -16.08
CA SER A 64 -3.61 -24.43 -15.38
C SER A 64 -4.63 -23.40 -14.83
N ARG A 65 -4.27 -22.11 -14.77
CA ARG A 65 -5.04 -21.10 -13.99
C ARG A 65 -5.94 -20.16 -14.81
N LEU A 66 -6.12 -20.39 -16.10
CA LEU A 66 -6.86 -19.50 -17.02
C LEU A 66 -8.39 -19.43 -16.81
N THR A 67 -8.96 -20.12 -15.81
CA THR A 67 -10.40 -20.08 -15.53
C THR A 67 -10.68 -20.03 -14.02
N SER A 68 -10.60 -18.85 -13.41
CA SER A 68 -11.27 -18.61 -12.14
C SER A 68 -11.73 -17.15 -12.02
N PRO A 69 -13.06 -16.88 -12.00
CA PRO A 69 -13.55 -15.56 -11.65
C PRO A 69 -13.39 -15.36 -10.14
N LEU A 70 -12.47 -14.48 -9.75
CA LEU A 70 -12.24 -14.11 -8.35
C LEU A 70 -13.35 -13.16 -7.87
N ASN A 71 -14.54 -13.70 -7.65
CA ASN A 71 -15.61 -13.03 -6.91
C ASN A 71 -16.02 -13.91 -5.74
N ARG A 72 -15.07 -14.21 -4.84
CA ARG A 72 -15.34 -14.93 -3.60
C ARG A 72 -15.40 -13.93 -2.47
N LYS A 73 -16.63 -13.56 -2.08
CA LYS A 73 -16.89 -12.93 -0.78
C LYS A 73 -16.28 -13.84 0.29
N THR A 74 -15.19 -13.42 0.91
CA THR A 74 -14.59 -14.13 2.04
C THR A 74 -15.54 -14.00 3.22
N SER A 75 -16.09 -15.13 3.67
CA SER A 75 -16.84 -15.20 4.92
C SER A 75 -15.87 -14.90 6.06
N ILE A 76 -16.17 -13.86 6.83
CA ILE A 76 -15.40 -13.41 7.99
C ILE A 76 -15.52 -14.50 9.06
N VAL A 77 -14.45 -15.26 9.29
CA VAL A 77 -14.28 -15.99 10.55
C VAL A 77 -13.77 -14.95 11.55
N PRO A 78 -14.40 -14.79 12.75
CA PRO A 78 -13.89 -13.88 13.77
C PRO A 78 -12.47 -14.30 14.16
N LEU A 79 -11.47 -13.48 13.84
CA LEU A 79 -10.11 -13.63 14.35
C LEU A 79 -10.13 -13.44 15.86
N GLU A 80 -9.50 -14.34 16.61
CA GLU A 80 -9.28 -14.19 18.05
C GLU A 80 -8.58 -12.85 18.33
N LEU A 81 -9.30 -11.90 18.95
CA LEU A 81 -8.87 -10.51 19.13
C LEU A 81 -7.65 -10.33 20.06
N ASP A 82 -7.22 -11.38 20.76
CA ASP A 82 -6.29 -11.28 21.89
C ASP A 82 -4.91 -11.90 21.65
N GLN A 83 -4.63 -12.43 20.45
CA GLN A 83 -3.28 -12.94 20.15
C GLN A 83 -2.33 -11.83 19.64
N PRO A 84 -1.07 -11.80 20.11
CA PRO A 84 -0.08 -10.84 19.63
C PRO A 84 0.22 -11.08 18.14
N LYS A 85 0.04 -10.04 17.32
CA LYS A 85 0.18 -10.10 15.85
C LYS A 85 1.62 -9.81 15.42
N ARG A 86 2.58 -10.57 15.97
CA ARG A 86 4.04 -10.41 15.76
C ARG A 86 4.51 -10.64 14.32
N ASN A 87 3.64 -11.15 13.46
CA ASN A 87 3.89 -11.39 12.05
C ASN A 87 3.00 -10.51 11.14
N HIS A 88 2.53 -9.38 11.64
CA HIS A 88 1.69 -8.45 10.89
C HIS A 88 2.54 -7.32 10.29
N ALA A 89 2.17 -6.80 9.11
CA ALA A 89 2.91 -5.70 8.46
C ALA A 89 3.01 -4.45 9.37
N LEU A 90 1.94 -4.10 10.09
CA LEU A 90 1.96 -3.00 11.08
C LEU A 90 2.90 -3.24 12.27
N PHE A 91 3.11 -4.49 12.68
CA PHE A 91 4.11 -4.81 13.70
C PHE A 91 5.53 -4.55 13.19
N ILE A 92 5.80 -4.87 11.92
CA ILE A 92 7.08 -4.54 11.30
C ILE A 92 7.29 -3.02 11.20
N LEU A 93 6.24 -2.28 10.83
CA LEU A 93 6.26 -0.81 10.82
C LEU A 93 6.54 -0.23 12.22
N ALA A 94 5.84 -0.71 13.25
CA ALA A 94 6.05 -0.31 14.64
C ALA A 94 7.50 -0.55 15.10
N LYS A 95 8.06 -1.71 14.76
CA LYS A 95 9.47 -2.02 15.07
C LYS A 95 10.45 -1.06 14.43
N ILE A 96 10.21 -0.63 13.19
CA ILE A 96 11.06 0.37 12.52
C ILE A 96 10.92 1.73 13.20
N ILE A 97 9.69 2.14 13.56
CA ILE A 97 9.44 3.42 14.25
C ILE A 97 10.20 3.48 15.58
N GLN A 98 10.20 2.38 16.34
CA GLN A 98 10.81 2.29 17.66
C GLN A 98 12.33 2.05 17.62
N ASP A 99 12.91 1.77 16.45
CA ASP A 99 14.33 1.47 16.34
C ASP A 99 15.18 2.76 16.30
N PRO A 100 16.16 2.91 17.21
CA PRO A 100 17.06 4.06 17.20
C PRO A 100 17.79 4.28 15.88
N GLN A 101 18.05 3.23 15.08
CA GLN A 101 18.71 3.36 13.78
C GLN A 101 17.86 4.09 12.73
N PHE A 102 16.55 4.16 12.97
CA PHE A 102 15.57 4.86 12.17
C PHE A 102 14.86 5.93 13.00
N ALA A 103 15.47 6.48 14.06
CA ALA A 103 14.93 7.62 14.78
C ALA A 103 14.67 8.82 13.82
N PRO A 104 13.76 9.76 14.14
CA PRO A 104 13.40 10.87 13.25
C PRO A 104 14.60 11.63 12.67
N GLU A 105 15.59 11.94 13.50
CA GLU A 105 16.84 12.60 13.12
C GLU A 105 17.70 11.78 12.17
N GLU A 106 17.66 10.45 12.28
CA GLU A 106 18.35 9.53 11.38
C GLU A 106 17.64 9.42 10.03
N ARG A 107 16.29 9.34 10.03
CA ARG A 107 15.48 9.31 8.80
C ARG A 107 15.62 10.59 7.99
N GLN A 108 15.75 11.73 8.67
CA GLN A 108 15.91 13.03 8.01
C GLN A 108 17.16 13.10 7.11
N LYS A 109 18.21 12.32 7.41
CA LYS A 109 19.43 12.22 6.57
C LYS A 109 19.18 11.65 5.17
N TYR A 110 17.99 11.06 4.97
CA TYR A 110 17.55 10.42 3.74
C TYR A 110 16.39 11.15 3.07
N PHE A 111 15.96 12.31 3.59
CA PHE A 111 14.88 13.10 3.02
C PHE A 111 15.17 13.45 1.55
N ASN A 112 14.28 13.06 0.64
CA ASN A 112 14.43 13.17 -0.82
C ASN A 112 15.70 12.51 -1.39
N ALA A 113 16.34 11.63 -0.61
CA ALA A 113 17.56 10.93 -0.96
C ALA A 113 17.32 9.40 -1.01
N PHE A 114 16.26 8.98 -1.69
CA PHE A 114 15.85 7.58 -1.81
C PHE A 114 17.03 6.67 -2.22
N LYS A 115 17.81 7.06 -3.23
CA LYS A 115 18.99 6.31 -3.68
C LYS A 115 20.02 6.11 -2.56
N LYS A 116 20.27 7.14 -1.74
CA LYS A 116 21.19 7.05 -0.61
C LYS A 116 20.66 6.08 0.44
N LEU A 117 19.36 6.17 0.76
CA LEU A 117 18.72 5.25 1.71
C LEU A 117 18.89 3.80 1.31
N VAL A 118 18.46 3.44 0.10
CA VAL A 118 18.52 2.04 -0.36
C VAL A 118 19.96 1.52 -0.50
N THR A 119 20.94 2.38 -0.81
CA THR A 119 22.35 1.96 -0.81
C THR A 119 22.93 1.78 0.59
N THR A 120 22.45 2.53 1.59
CA THR A 120 23.05 2.56 2.94
C THR A 120 22.31 1.70 3.96
N ARG A 121 20.99 1.55 3.81
CA ARG A 121 20.08 0.89 4.75
C ARG A 121 19.17 -0.15 4.08
N GLY A 122 19.35 -0.43 2.79
CA GLY A 122 18.50 -1.37 2.06
C GLY A 122 18.45 -2.76 2.72
N ALA A 123 19.60 -3.30 3.12
CA ALA A 123 19.69 -4.57 3.83
C ALA A 123 19.01 -4.53 5.21
N ASP A 124 19.12 -3.41 5.93
CA ASP A 124 18.49 -3.24 7.24
C ASP A 124 16.96 -3.23 7.12
N ILE A 125 16.41 -2.47 6.16
CA ILE A 125 14.98 -2.43 5.87
C ILE A 125 14.50 -3.83 5.44
N TRP A 126 15.29 -4.53 4.62
CA TRP A 126 14.96 -5.90 4.20
C TRP A 126 14.85 -6.86 5.39
N ARG A 127 15.81 -6.83 6.33
CA ARG A 127 15.83 -7.64 7.56
C ARG A 127 14.56 -7.43 8.42
N TYR A 128 13.97 -6.24 8.39
CA TYR A 128 12.66 -6.02 9.00
C TYR A 128 11.56 -6.76 8.24
N THR A 129 11.51 -6.61 6.91
CA THR A 129 10.48 -7.26 6.09
C THR A 129 10.60 -8.78 5.97
N GLU A 130 11.75 -9.37 6.27
CA GLU A 130 11.89 -10.84 6.37
C GLU A 130 11.14 -11.44 7.54
N GLN A 131 10.94 -10.66 8.62
CA GLN A 131 10.15 -11.08 9.77
C GLN A 131 8.64 -11.14 9.44
N TRP A 132 8.24 -10.56 8.32
CA TRP A 132 6.91 -10.75 7.72
C TRP A 132 6.88 -12.09 6.96
N THR A 133 6.63 -13.16 7.70
CA THR A 133 6.59 -14.55 7.24
C THR A 133 5.20 -14.94 6.74
N PHE A 134 5.13 -15.91 5.84
CA PHE A 134 3.90 -16.35 5.18
C PHE A 134 3.69 -17.83 5.50
N ASP A 135 2.55 -18.17 6.11
CA ASP A 135 2.17 -19.57 6.33
C ASP A 135 1.27 -20.05 5.18
N LEU A 136 1.90 -20.54 4.11
CA LEU A 136 1.19 -20.99 2.90
C LEU A 136 0.34 -22.25 3.10
N SER A 137 0.43 -22.89 4.27
CA SER A 137 -0.47 -24.00 4.64
C SER A 137 -1.87 -23.50 5.00
N GLN A 138 -2.02 -22.22 5.35
CA GLN A 138 -3.30 -21.61 5.71
C GLN A 138 -4.04 -21.09 4.47
N PRO A 139 -5.29 -21.52 4.24
CA PRO A 139 -6.12 -20.97 3.17
C PRO A 139 -6.32 -19.46 3.35
N GLY A 140 -6.12 -18.68 2.28
CA GLY A 140 -6.31 -17.24 2.29
C GLY A 140 -5.11 -16.43 2.82
N GLU A 141 -3.96 -17.06 3.07
CA GLU A 141 -2.78 -16.36 3.62
C GLU A 141 -2.29 -15.23 2.72
N ILE A 142 -2.28 -15.43 1.40
CA ILE A 142 -1.83 -14.41 0.44
C ILE A 142 -2.77 -13.20 0.47
N GLU A 143 -4.07 -13.43 0.49
CA GLU A 143 -5.10 -12.40 0.56
C GLU A 143 -5.03 -11.63 1.88
N ARG A 144 -4.82 -12.35 2.99
CA ARG A 144 -4.64 -11.76 4.32
C ARG A 144 -3.41 -10.85 4.33
N LYS A 145 -2.27 -11.32 3.82
CA LYS A 145 -1.02 -10.55 3.73
C LYS A 145 -1.13 -9.35 2.79
N MET A 146 -1.85 -9.51 1.68
CA MET A 146 -2.17 -8.40 0.80
C MET A 146 -3.01 -7.34 1.51
N GLU A 147 -4.00 -7.73 2.30
CA GLU A 147 -4.78 -6.80 3.15
C GLU A 147 -3.85 -6.05 4.13
N GLU A 148 -2.96 -6.74 4.85
CA GLU A 148 -2.02 -6.08 5.77
C GLU A 148 -1.15 -5.03 5.06
N CYS A 149 -0.73 -5.32 3.83
CA CYS A 149 0.04 -4.40 3.00
C CYS A 149 -0.80 -3.17 2.61
N VAL A 150 -2.03 -3.38 2.13
CA VAL A 150 -2.98 -2.30 1.77
C VAL A 150 -3.21 -1.35 2.95
N TRP A 151 -3.46 -1.89 4.14
CA TRP A 151 -3.64 -1.09 5.36
C TRP A 151 -2.39 -0.28 5.71
N THR A 152 -1.23 -0.93 5.66
CA THR A 152 0.04 -0.27 6.00
C THR A 152 0.36 0.89 5.04
N ILE A 153 0.15 0.70 3.74
CA ILE A 153 0.33 1.75 2.74
C ILE A 153 -0.69 2.88 2.90
N THR A 154 -1.94 2.54 3.24
CA THR A 154 -2.99 3.54 3.50
C THR A 154 -2.66 4.39 4.72
N ILE A 155 -2.15 3.79 5.79
CA ILE A 155 -1.68 4.51 7.00
C ILE A 155 -0.53 5.45 6.66
N ILE A 156 0.48 4.96 5.92
CA ILE A 156 1.62 5.78 5.46
C ILE A 156 1.14 6.99 4.66
N TYR A 157 0.17 6.81 3.76
CA TYR A 157 -0.39 7.88 2.94
C TYR A 157 -1.24 8.87 3.74
N ALA A 158 -2.27 8.37 4.41
CA ALA A 158 -3.31 9.20 5.02
C ALA A 158 -2.82 9.83 6.33
N ILE A 159 -2.34 8.99 7.25
CA ILE A 159 -1.93 9.41 8.59
C ILE A 159 -0.56 10.06 8.53
N GLY A 160 0.40 9.44 7.81
CA GLY A 160 1.72 10.03 7.58
C GLY A 160 1.69 11.28 6.68
N GLY A 161 0.57 11.53 6.00
CA GLY A 161 0.33 12.77 5.25
C GLY A 161 -0.32 13.87 6.07
N TRP A 162 -0.70 13.62 7.32
CA TRP A 162 -1.42 14.56 8.16
C TRP A 162 -0.57 14.99 9.36
N SER A 163 -0.69 16.26 9.76
CA SER A 163 -0.22 16.72 11.05
C SER A 163 -1.18 17.76 11.64
N LYS A 164 -1.14 17.94 12.96
CA LYS A 164 -1.95 18.94 13.65
C LYS A 164 -1.64 20.37 13.20
N GLU A 165 -0.38 20.65 12.86
CA GLU A 165 0.12 21.98 12.51
C GLU A 165 -0.20 22.37 11.07
N LYS A 166 -0.11 21.41 10.13
CA LYS A 166 -0.19 21.67 8.68
C LYS A 166 -1.44 21.12 8.02
N GLY A 167 -2.22 20.30 8.73
CA GLY A 167 -3.31 19.54 8.14
C GLY A 167 -2.79 18.44 7.22
N PHE A 168 -3.62 18.04 6.25
CA PHE A 168 -3.27 16.98 5.31
C PHE A 168 -2.46 17.51 4.12
N THR A 169 -1.45 16.75 3.71
CA THR A 169 -0.62 17.00 2.53
C THR A 169 -0.60 15.75 1.64
N ALA A 170 -1.21 15.84 0.46
CA ALA A 170 -1.24 14.73 -0.48
C ALA A 170 0.15 14.50 -1.11
N ASN A 171 0.86 13.48 -0.62
CA ASN A 171 2.22 13.19 -1.07
C ASN A 171 2.24 12.33 -2.34
N VAL A 172 2.93 12.78 -3.39
CA VAL A 172 2.96 12.08 -4.68
C VAL A 172 3.53 10.67 -4.57
N PHE A 173 4.56 10.46 -3.77
CA PHE A 173 5.24 9.16 -3.66
C PHE A 173 4.36 8.14 -2.93
N PHE A 174 3.66 8.60 -1.89
CA PHE A 174 2.73 7.75 -1.15
C PHE A 174 1.47 7.47 -1.97
N ALA A 175 1.00 8.43 -2.76
CA ALA A 175 -0.09 8.22 -3.72
C ALA A 175 0.26 7.17 -4.77
N HIS A 176 1.51 7.12 -5.26
CA HIS A 176 1.97 6.05 -6.14
C HIS A 176 1.91 4.68 -5.46
N LEU A 177 2.27 4.58 -4.18
CA LEU A 177 2.15 3.33 -3.41
C LEU A 177 0.69 2.88 -3.30
N VAL A 178 -0.22 3.79 -2.93
CA VAL A 178 -1.67 3.51 -2.84
C VAL A 178 -2.20 3.07 -4.20
N ASN A 179 -2.01 3.86 -5.25
CA ASN A 179 -2.53 3.55 -6.58
C ASN A 179 -1.97 2.23 -7.12
N SER A 180 -0.70 1.91 -6.83
CA SER A 180 -0.08 0.67 -7.27
C SER A 180 -0.61 -0.56 -6.52
N SER A 181 -0.99 -0.42 -5.25
CA SER A 181 -1.46 -1.56 -4.45
C SER A 181 -2.82 -2.09 -4.93
N LEU A 182 -3.60 -1.26 -5.64
CA LEU A 182 -4.84 -1.67 -6.32
C LEU A 182 -4.61 -2.84 -7.29
N PHE A 183 -3.43 -2.92 -7.92
CA PHE A 183 -3.12 -3.95 -8.92
C PHE A 183 -2.56 -5.24 -8.31
N LEU A 184 -2.29 -5.31 -7.00
CA LEU A 184 -1.76 -6.53 -6.38
C LEU A 184 -2.64 -7.76 -6.64
N PRO A 185 -3.98 -7.72 -6.48
CA PRO A 185 -4.81 -8.90 -6.75
C PRO A 185 -4.70 -9.40 -8.19
N SER A 186 -4.74 -8.49 -9.17
CA SER A 186 -4.67 -8.85 -10.59
C SER A 186 -3.29 -9.40 -10.95
N LEU A 187 -2.21 -8.76 -10.49
CA LEU A 187 -0.83 -9.20 -10.72
C LEU A 187 -0.56 -10.59 -10.10
N LEU A 188 -0.93 -10.78 -8.84
CA LEU A 188 -0.67 -12.02 -8.10
C LEU A 188 -1.37 -13.22 -8.75
N SER A 189 -2.52 -13.01 -9.40
CA SER A 189 -3.27 -14.10 -10.07
C SER A 189 -2.49 -14.81 -11.19
N TYR A 190 -1.49 -14.14 -11.79
CA TYR A 190 -0.63 -14.68 -12.83
C TYR A 190 0.70 -15.27 -12.31
N LEU A 191 0.92 -15.24 -11.00
CA LEU A 191 2.18 -15.66 -10.38
C LEU A 191 2.03 -17.00 -9.63
N SER A 192 3.12 -17.78 -9.61
CA SER A 192 3.25 -18.91 -8.69
C SER A 192 3.22 -18.42 -7.25
N GLN A 193 2.89 -19.31 -6.30
CA GLN A 193 2.75 -18.93 -4.89
C GLN A 193 4.05 -18.33 -4.31
N ASP A 194 5.22 -18.88 -4.67
CA ASP A 194 6.51 -18.32 -4.27
C ASP A 194 6.74 -16.91 -4.84
N ALA A 195 6.41 -16.71 -6.12
CA ALA A 195 6.53 -15.40 -6.76
C ALA A 195 5.56 -14.37 -6.17
N GLN A 196 4.37 -14.79 -5.72
CA GLN A 196 3.42 -13.95 -4.99
C GLN A 196 4.03 -13.45 -3.67
N VAL A 197 4.62 -14.34 -2.87
CA VAL A 197 5.29 -14.00 -1.61
C VAL A 197 6.44 -13.03 -1.85
N ILE A 198 7.27 -13.30 -2.86
CA ILE A 198 8.41 -12.45 -3.21
C ILE A 198 7.93 -11.06 -3.63
N LEU A 199 6.90 -10.96 -4.48
CA LEU A 199 6.35 -9.68 -4.93
C LEU A 199 5.75 -8.88 -3.76
N LEU A 200 4.93 -9.51 -2.93
CA LEU A 200 4.30 -8.84 -1.77
C LEU A 200 5.36 -8.30 -0.80
N ARG A 201 6.38 -9.11 -0.45
CA ARG A 201 7.46 -8.65 0.42
C ARG A 201 8.22 -7.50 -0.22
N ALA A 202 8.61 -7.62 -1.49
CA ALA A 202 9.34 -6.57 -2.18
C ALA A 202 8.52 -5.25 -2.29
N PHE A 203 7.22 -5.34 -2.53
CA PHE A 203 6.32 -4.20 -2.55
C PHE A 203 6.22 -3.53 -1.17
N PHE A 204 6.07 -4.34 -0.10
CA PHE A 204 6.05 -3.83 1.27
C PHE A 204 7.37 -3.14 1.65
N THR A 205 8.52 -3.76 1.33
CA THR A 205 9.85 -3.13 1.54
C THR A 205 9.97 -1.82 0.79
N MET A 206 9.46 -1.75 -0.45
CA MET A 206 9.45 -0.51 -1.25
C MET A 206 8.62 0.59 -0.58
N GLY A 207 7.46 0.24 -0.01
CA GLY A 207 6.62 1.18 0.74
C GLY A 207 7.34 1.77 1.94
N LEU A 208 7.99 0.92 2.75
CA LEU A 208 8.79 1.36 3.90
C LEU A 208 9.98 2.24 3.47
N ALA A 209 10.68 1.87 2.40
CA ALA A 209 11.79 2.65 1.87
C ALA A 209 11.34 4.04 1.41
N TRP A 210 10.21 4.15 0.71
CA TRP A 210 9.64 5.45 0.35
C TRP A 210 9.26 6.26 1.59
N TRP A 211 8.55 5.67 2.55
CA TRP A 211 8.19 6.34 3.80
C TRP A 211 9.41 6.90 4.54
N ILE A 212 10.45 6.08 4.77
CA ILE A 212 11.69 6.51 5.41
C ILE A 212 12.40 7.61 4.60
N SER A 213 12.46 7.49 3.27
CA SER A 213 13.10 8.49 2.40
C SER A 213 12.36 9.83 2.37
N ARG A 214 11.16 9.90 2.94
CA ARG A 214 10.38 11.12 3.14
C ARG A 214 10.43 11.64 4.59
N GLY A 215 11.42 11.17 5.36
CA GLY A 215 11.62 11.52 6.77
C GLY A 215 10.92 10.57 7.73
N GLY A 216 10.14 9.62 7.23
CA GLY A 216 9.23 8.79 8.02
C GLY A 216 8.35 9.66 8.91
N PRO A 217 7.40 10.42 8.32
CA PRO A 217 6.46 11.24 9.08
C PRO A 217 5.82 10.45 10.22
N GLU A 218 5.56 11.15 11.32
CA GLU A 218 4.88 10.58 12.49
C GLU A 218 3.48 10.09 12.11
N LEU A 219 3.04 9.02 12.78
CA LEU A 219 1.76 8.39 12.53
C LEU A 219 0.85 8.62 13.73
N ASP A 220 0.43 9.87 13.95
CA ASP A 220 -0.52 10.23 15.00
C ASP A 220 -1.93 9.75 14.63
N ILE A 221 -2.22 8.48 14.91
CA ILE A 221 -3.48 7.84 14.56
C ILE A 221 -4.65 8.51 15.27
N GLN A 222 -4.52 8.80 16.57
CA GLN A 222 -5.62 9.38 17.34
C GLN A 222 -5.91 10.82 16.89
N GLY A 223 -4.88 11.65 16.73
CA GLY A 223 -5.06 13.01 16.23
C GLY A 223 -5.67 13.04 14.83
N PHE A 224 -5.25 12.12 13.95
CA PHE A 224 -5.83 11.98 12.62
C PHE A 224 -7.32 11.63 12.70
N LEU A 225 -7.72 10.65 13.52
CA LEU A 225 -9.11 10.24 13.66
C LEU A 225 -9.99 11.36 14.23
N ASP A 226 -9.49 12.08 15.23
CA ASP A 226 -10.19 13.22 15.83
C ASP A 226 -10.40 14.34 14.80
N ALA A 227 -9.39 14.64 13.98
CA ALA A 227 -9.46 15.68 12.97
C ALA A 227 -10.33 15.33 11.76
N THR A 228 -10.57 14.03 11.51
CA THR A 228 -11.29 13.54 10.33
C THR A 228 -12.71 13.05 10.63
N ASP A 229 -13.15 13.14 11.88
CA ASP A 229 -14.48 12.68 12.29
C ASP A 229 -15.65 13.34 11.54
N PRO A 230 -15.60 14.64 11.20
CA PRO A 230 -16.65 15.28 10.40
C PRO A 230 -16.90 14.64 9.03
N PHE A 231 -15.93 13.93 8.44
CA PHE A 231 -16.12 13.24 7.15
C PHE A 231 -17.03 12.01 7.23
N ILE A 232 -17.31 11.54 8.46
CA ILE A 232 -18.15 10.37 8.72
C ILE A 232 -19.50 10.81 9.29
N SER A 233 -19.49 11.93 9.99
CA SER A 233 -20.61 12.49 10.71
C SER A 233 -21.46 13.45 9.87
N SER A 234 -21.51 13.32 8.54
CA SER A 234 -22.51 14.03 7.72
C SER A 234 -23.91 13.46 7.96
N GLU A 235 -24.40 13.67 9.18
CA GLU A 235 -25.79 13.53 9.58
C GLU A 235 -26.61 14.59 8.82
N GLY A 236 -27.11 14.16 7.67
CA GLY A 236 -28.09 14.88 6.89
C GLY A 236 -28.80 13.91 5.97
N GLU A 237 -29.63 13.03 6.55
CA GLU A 237 -30.62 12.19 5.86
C GLU A 237 -30.16 11.57 4.52
N ALA A 238 -28.89 11.16 4.41
CA ALA A 238 -28.45 10.38 3.27
C ALA A 238 -29.08 9.00 3.44
N SER A 239 -30.01 8.67 2.55
CA SER A 239 -30.65 7.35 2.50
C SER A 239 -29.58 6.27 2.71
N SER A 240 -29.84 5.30 3.57
CA SER A 240 -28.93 4.22 4.00
C SER A 240 -28.34 3.34 2.88
N ASN A 241 -28.55 3.72 1.61
CA ASN A 241 -28.09 3.04 0.39
C ASN A 241 -27.19 3.91 -0.52
N ALA A 242 -26.86 5.16 -0.16
CA ALA A 242 -26.00 6.00 -0.98
C ALA A 242 -24.52 5.59 -0.85
N ASN A 243 -23.81 5.42 -1.96
CA ASN A 243 -22.37 5.13 -1.95
C ASN A 243 -21.60 6.37 -1.46
N PRO A 244 -20.88 6.31 -0.32
CA PRO A 244 -20.22 7.48 0.26
C PRO A 244 -19.05 8.02 -0.59
N PHE A 245 -18.60 7.26 -1.60
CA PHE A 245 -17.57 7.65 -2.56
C PHE A 245 -18.13 8.24 -3.85
N LEU A 246 -19.45 8.28 -4.07
CA LEU A 246 -20.03 8.69 -5.35
C LEU A 246 -19.56 10.10 -5.75
N ASP A 247 -19.71 11.07 -4.86
CA ASP A 247 -19.33 12.46 -5.12
C ASP A 247 -17.82 12.60 -5.33
N THR A 248 -17.03 11.91 -4.51
CA THR A 248 -15.56 11.93 -4.61
C THR A 248 -15.06 11.35 -5.93
N ILE A 249 -15.71 10.29 -6.45
CA ILE A 249 -15.40 9.73 -7.77
C ILE A 249 -15.80 10.70 -8.89
N GLN A 250 -16.98 11.34 -8.77
CA GLN A 250 -17.44 12.33 -9.75
C GLN A 250 -16.50 13.54 -9.82
N SER A 251 -16.06 14.04 -8.66
CA SER A 251 -15.05 15.10 -8.54
C SER A 251 -13.76 14.69 -9.25
N GLY A 252 -13.23 13.50 -8.93
CA GLY A 252 -12.01 12.98 -9.53
C GLY A 252 -12.06 12.82 -11.05
N PHE A 253 -13.23 12.54 -11.64
CA PHE A 253 -13.40 12.41 -13.10
C PHE A 253 -13.16 13.75 -13.84
N THR A 254 -13.50 14.86 -13.20
CA THR A 254 -13.33 16.20 -13.78
C THR A 254 -11.96 16.82 -13.52
N HIS A 255 -11.15 16.18 -12.67
CA HIS A 255 -9.85 16.67 -12.26
C HIS A 255 -8.79 16.42 -13.37
N PRO A 256 -7.94 17.41 -13.73
CA PRO A 256 -6.96 17.26 -14.82
C PRO A 256 -5.81 16.29 -14.48
N ASP A 257 -5.44 16.19 -13.20
CA ASP A 257 -4.43 15.24 -12.73
C ASP A 257 -5.04 13.84 -12.53
N GLY A 258 -4.62 12.89 -13.37
CA GLY A 258 -5.10 11.51 -13.34
C GLY A 258 -4.75 10.72 -12.07
N HIS A 259 -3.81 11.16 -11.23
CA HIS A 259 -3.54 10.52 -9.94
C HIS A 259 -4.73 10.62 -8.98
N VAL A 260 -5.51 11.72 -9.09
CA VAL A 260 -6.68 11.94 -8.23
C VAL A 260 -7.72 10.86 -8.48
N LEU A 261 -8.15 10.65 -9.73
CA LEU A 261 -9.13 9.60 -10.04
C LEU A 261 -8.63 8.21 -9.66
N LYS A 262 -7.33 7.92 -9.83
CA LYS A 262 -6.73 6.64 -9.43
C LYS A 262 -6.87 6.41 -7.93
N ILE A 263 -6.61 7.43 -7.10
CA ILE A 263 -6.65 7.28 -5.65
C ILE A 263 -8.09 7.14 -5.13
N MET A 264 -9.03 7.88 -5.73
CA MET A 264 -10.45 7.78 -5.38
C MET A 264 -11.01 6.40 -5.73
N ARG A 265 -10.68 5.90 -6.92
CA ARG A 265 -10.99 4.53 -7.33
C ARG A 265 -10.40 3.51 -6.36
N THR A 266 -9.13 3.70 -5.99
CA THR A 266 -8.41 2.78 -5.11
C THR A 266 -9.06 2.70 -3.73
N PHE A 267 -9.33 3.84 -3.09
CA PHE A 267 -9.94 3.85 -1.76
C PHE A 267 -11.40 3.40 -1.77
N ALA A 268 -12.17 3.71 -2.81
CA ALA A 268 -13.51 3.15 -2.98
C ALA A 268 -13.47 1.61 -3.05
N HIS A 269 -12.51 1.06 -3.80
CA HIS A 269 -12.31 -0.39 -3.86
C HIS A 269 -11.88 -0.97 -2.52
N PHE A 270 -10.89 -0.40 -1.84
CA PHE A 270 -10.47 -0.89 -0.52
C PHE A 270 -11.57 -0.78 0.52
N SER A 271 -12.38 0.27 0.50
CA SER A 271 -13.57 0.37 1.36
C SER A 271 -14.59 -0.73 1.06
N SER A 272 -14.79 -1.11 -0.20
CA SER A 272 -15.69 -2.22 -0.54
C SER A 272 -15.21 -3.59 0.00
N LEU A 273 -13.89 -3.77 0.15
CA LEU A 273 -13.29 -5.02 0.65
C LEU A 273 -13.13 -5.03 2.18
N TYR A 274 -12.69 -3.91 2.74
CA TYR A 274 -12.18 -3.80 4.10
C TYR A 274 -12.88 -2.71 4.92
N GLY A 275 -13.87 -2.01 4.36
CA GLY A 275 -14.63 -0.95 5.02
C GLY A 275 -15.46 -1.42 6.22
N VAL A 276 -15.72 -2.74 6.31
CA VAL A 276 -16.44 -3.35 7.43
C VAL A 276 -15.52 -3.79 8.58
N ARG A 277 -14.20 -3.56 8.49
CA ARG A 277 -13.27 -3.93 9.58
C ARG A 277 -13.58 -3.07 10.82
N PRO A 278 -13.89 -3.71 11.97
CA PRO A 278 -14.27 -2.96 13.17
C PRO A 278 -13.04 -2.40 13.89
N LYS A 279 -13.27 -1.43 14.80
CA LYS A 279 -12.28 -1.02 15.80
C LYS A 279 -11.78 -2.24 16.58
N GLY A 280 -10.51 -2.23 16.94
CA GLY A 280 -9.82 -3.34 17.60
C GLY A 280 -9.28 -4.40 16.63
N TYR A 281 -9.57 -4.32 15.32
CA TYR A 281 -9.06 -5.30 14.35
C TYR A 281 -7.53 -5.34 14.30
N PHE A 282 -6.82 -4.23 14.56
CA PHE A 282 -5.35 -4.18 14.61
C PHE A 282 -4.76 -4.23 16.02
N LYS A 283 -5.55 -4.60 17.03
CA LYS A 283 -5.05 -4.86 18.38
C LYS A 283 -3.93 -5.91 18.33
N GLY A 284 -2.88 -5.70 19.14
CA GLY A 284 -1.74 -6.60 19.24
C GLY A 284 -0.71 -6.47 18.11
N THR A 285 -0.81 -5.45 17.24
CA THR A 285 0.23 -5.13 16.24
C THR A 285 1.35 -4.27 16.79
N GLU A 286 1.23 -3.74 18.01
CA GLU A 286 2.21 -2.84 18.67
C GLU A 286 2.45 -1.49 17.97
N LEU A 287 1.73 -1.20 16.88
CA LEU A 287 1.65 0.15 16.33
C LEU A 287 0.72 0.98 17.23
N GLU A 288 1.25 2.05 17.81
CA GLU A 288 0.53 2.92 18.74
C GLU A 288 -0.76 3.47 18.12
N GLY A 289 -1.89 3.29 18.82
CA GLY A 289 -3.22 3.74 18.39
C GLY A 289 -3.88 2.89 17.30
N ALA A 290 -3.24 1.82 16.80
CA ALA A 290 -3.78 1.04 15.69
C ALA A 290 -5.10 0.33 16.04
N GLU A 291 -5.37 0.06 17.32
CA GLU A 291 -6.65 -0.48 17.80
C GLU A 291 -7.83 0.47 17.58
N ALA A 292 -7.60 1.78 17.42
CA ALA A 292 -8.65 2.75 17.13
C ALA A 292 -9.07 2.77 15.65
N LEU A 293 -8.24 2.20 14.75
CA LEU A 293 -8.52 2.14 13.32
C LEU A 293 -9.68 1.20 13.02
N ASP A 294 -10.50 1.61 12.06
CA ASP A 294 -11.56 0.83 11.45
C ASP A 294 -11.62 1.10 9.94
N GLY A 295 -12.49 0.37 9.25
CA GLY A 295 -12.66 0.44 7.79
C GLY A 295 -13.02 1.82 7.25
N SER A 296 -13.33 2.79 8.11
CA SER A 296 -13.60 4.16 7.71
C SER A 296 -12.36 4.94 7.28
N LEU A 297 -11.16 4.44 7.58
CA LEU A 297 -9.88 5.04 7.17
C LEU A 297 -9.83 5.34 5.66
N PHE A 298 -10.35 4.44 4.82
CA PHE A 298 -10.32 4.63 3.36
C PHE A 298 -11.20 5.80 2.91
N LEU A 299 -12.36 6.00 3.54
CA LEU A 299 -13.24 7.13 3.22
C LEU A 299 -12.61 8.44 3.70
N ARG A 300 -12.07 8.46 4.93
CA ARG A 300 -11.35 9.62 5.49
C ARG A 300 -10.19 10.03 4.58
N ALA A 301 -9.38 9.06 4.13
CA ALA A 301 -8.26 9.28 3.22
C ALA A 301 -8.71 9.85 1.86
N ALA A 302 -9.79 9.32 1.28
CA ALA A 302 -10.33 9.81 0.02
C ALA A 302 -10.85 11.26 0.15
N ARG A 303 -11.59 11.58 1.21
CA ARG A 303 -12.13 12.92 1.45
C ARG A 303 -11.03 13.95 1.70
N LEU A 304 -10.01 13.61 2.48
CA LEU A 304 -8.84 14.48 2.67
C LEU A 304 -8.08 14.74 1.36
N THR A 305 -7.97 13.72 0.52
CA THR A 305 -7.33 13.88 -0.79
C THR A 305 -8.16 14.78 -1.71
N GLU A 306 -9.47 14.62 -1.69
CA GLU A 306 -10.40 15.45 -2.45
C GLU A 306 -10.32 16.91 -1.99
N GLU A 307 -10.35 17.16 -0.69
CA GLU A 307 -10.26 18.50 -0.12
C GLU A 307 -8.92 19.17 -0.48
N PHE A 308 -7.80 18.46 -0.32
CA PHE A 308 -6.47 18.99 -0.65
C PHE A 308 -6.32 19.33 -2.14
N MET A 309 -6.87 18.47 -3.02
CA MET A 309 -6.79 18.62 -4.48
C MET A 309 -7.93 19.47 -5.07
N SER A 310 -8.92 19.87 -4.27
CA SER A 310 -10.09 20.65 -4.71
C SER A 310 -9.71 21.99 -5.38
N PRO A 311 -8.73 22.77 -4.84
CA PRO A 311 -8.16 23.85 -5.61
C PRO A 311 -7.42 23.22 -6.80
N MET A 312 -7.89 23.46 -8.03
CA MET A 312 -7.24 22.97 -9.27
C MET A 312 -5.80 23.50 -9.46
N THR A 313 -5.31 24.33 -8.53
CA THR A 313 -3.95 24.85 -8.42
C THR A 313 -3.06 24.10 -7.40
N SER A 314 -3.65 23.21 -6.59
CA SER A 314 -2.89 22.39 -5.65
C SER A 314 -2.17 21.27 -6.41
N ASP A 315 -0.84 21.25 -6.30
CA ASP A 315 -0.01 20.17 -6.82
C ASP A 315 0.29 19.13 -5.73
N TRP A 316 0.48 17.88 -6.15
CA TRP A 316 0.97 16.84 -5.25
C TRP A 316 2.30 17.23 -4.62
N SER A 317 2.40 17.05 -3.31
CA SER A 317 3.60 17.45 -2.58
C SER A 317 4.72 16.41 -2.69
N ALA A 318 5.93 16.90 -2.94
CA ALA A 318 7.18 16.17 -2.78
C ALA A 318 7.82 16.40 -1.39
N SER A 319 7.11 17.04 -0.45
CA SER A 319 7.54 17.37 0.92
C SER A 319 6.39 17.22 1.93
N PHE A 320 6.68 17.44 3.22
CA PHE A 320 5.70 17.52 4.30
C PHE A 320 5.94 18.80 5.10
#